data_AF-A0A382SYM5-F1
#
_entry.id   AF-A0A382SYM5-F1
#
_cell.length_a   1.000
_cell.length_b   1.000
_cell.length_c   1.000
_cell.angle_alpha   90.00
_cell.angle_beta   90.00
_cell.angle_gamma   90.00
#
_symmetry.space_group_name_H-M   'P 1'
#
loop_
_entity.id
_entity.type
_entity.pdbx_description
1 polymer ?
#
loop_
_entity_poly.entity_id
_entity_poly.type
_entity_poly.pdbx_seq_one_letter_code
_entity_poly.pdbx_strand_id
1 'polypeptide(L)' 'MFKDWPPPDRLPDGVIYWTDAGFQGLRTDYPQCRVIQPQKKPRGKKLNDLDRWCNALRARI' A
#
# COMPACT_ATOMS: atom_id res chain seq x y z
N MET A 1 -1.59 -23.05 -2.64
CA MET A 1 -2.51 -21.98 -2.20
C MET A 1 -1.70 -21.09 -1.27
N PHE A 2 -1.61 -19.78 -1.52
CA PHE A 2 -0.76 -18.86 -0.71
C PHE A 2 -1.14 -18.77 0.78
N LYS A 3 -2.20 -19.46 1.22
CA LYS A 3 -2.65 -19.45 2.61
C LYS A 3 -1.75 -20.23 3.57
N ASP A 4 -0.94 -21.15 3.06
CA ASP A 4 -0.06 -22.00 3.90
C ASP A 4 1.35 -21.41 4.06
N TRP A 5 1.64 -20.28 3.41
CA TRP A 5 2.91 -19.59 3.56
C TRP A 5 2.82 -18.61 4.72
N PRO A 6 3.44 -18.88 5.88
CA PRO A 6 3.48 -17.90 6.96
C PRO A 6 4.24 -16.66 6.48
N PRO A 7 3.74 -15.44 6.77
CA PRO A 7 4.49 -14.24 6.48
C PRO A 7 5.83 -14.27 7.24
N PRO A 8 6.91 -13.73 6.65
CA PRO A 8 8.23 -13.75 7.29
C PRO A 8 8.22 -12.94 8.58
N ASP A 9 9.00 -13.32 9.59
CA ASP A 9 9.06 -12.57 10.87
C ASP A 9 9.56 -11.13 10.70
N ARG A 10 10.36 -10.87 9.65
CA ARG A 10 10.93 -9.55 9.40
C ARG A 10 11.05 -9.26 7.91
N LEU A 11 10.68 -8.04 7.53
CA LEU A 11 10.93 -7.48 6.22
C LEU A 11 12.21 -6.62 6.22
N PRO A 12 12.88 -6.46 5.06
CA PRO A 12 14.04 -5.58 4.91
C PRO A 12 13.78 -4.17 5.46
N ASP A 13 14.70 -3.71 6.30
CA ASP A 13 14.72 -2.34 6.82
C ASP A 13 15.37 -1.38 5.81
N GLY A 14 15.10 -0.08 5.94
CA GLY A 14 15.65 0.96 5.08
C GLY A 14 14.99 1.08 3.70
N VAL A 15 14.01 0.23 3.39
CA VAL A 15 13.25 0.26 2.13
C VAL A 15 11.88 0.90 2.34
N ILE A 16 11.41 1.65 1.34
CA ILE A 16 10.06 2.20 1.33
C ILE A 16 9.12 1.20 0.64
N TYR A 17 8.14 0.72 1.38
CA TYR A 17 7.11 -0.18 0.86
C TYR A 17 5.95 0.67 0.35
N TRP A 18 5.75 0.66 -0.97
CA TRP A 18 4.60 1.29 -1.59
C TRP A 18 3.53 0.24 -1.86
N THR A 19 2.43 0.31 -1.14
CA THR A 19 1.38 -0.73 -1.21
C THR A 19 0.01 -0.13 -1.48
N ASP A 20 -0.90 -0.93 -2.04
CA ASP A 20 -2.30 -0.52 -2.20
C ASP A 20 -3.13 -0.77 -0.93
N ALA A 21 -4.40 -0.36 -0.96
CA ALA A 21 -5.33 -0.44 0.17
C ALA A 21 -5.63 -1.87 0.68
N GLY A 22 -5.28 -2.92 -0.07
CA GLY A 22 -5.42 -4.31 0.33
C GLY A 22 -4.35 -4.81 1.32
N PHE A 23 -3.18 -4.17 1.36
CA PHE A 23 -2.05 -4.59 2.23
C PHE A 23 -2.01 -3.81 3.55
N GLN A 24 -3.17 -3.72 4.24
CA GLN A 24 -3.28 -2.97 5.50
C GLN A 24 -2.47 -3.61 6.63
N GLY A 25 -2.33 -4.94 6.62
CA GLY A 25 -1.56 -5.69 7.62
C GLY A 25 -0.09 -5.29 7.70
N LEU A 26 0.50 -4.78 6.61
CA LEU A 26 1.92 -4.44 6.56
C LEU A 26 2.33 -3.40 7.63
N ARG A 27 1.43 -2.45 7.94
CA ARG A 27 1.68 -1.44 8.99
C ARG A 27 1.61 -2.00 10.41
N THR A 28 0.78 -3.02 10.61
CA THR A 28 0.57 -3.65 11.93
C THR A 28 1.62 -4.73 12.17
N ASP A 29 1.89 -5.55 11.16
CA ASP A 29 2.76 -6.72 11.25
C ASP A 29 4.25 -6.31 11.17
N TYR A 30 4.56 -5.19 10.50
CA TYR A 30 5.94 -4.69 10.33
C TYR A 30 6.03 -3.18 10.63
N PRO A 31 5.86 -2.76 11.90
CA PRO A 31 5.85 -1.34 12.28
C PRO A 31 7.18 -0.62 12.00
N GLN A 32 8.29 -1.36 11.89
CA GLN A 32 9.59 -0.81 11.51
C GLN A 32 9.67 -0.35 10.05
N CYS A 33 8.82 -0.89 9.17
CA CYS A 33 8.88 -0.61 7.75
C CYS A 33 8.24 0.75 7.42
N ARG A 34 8.91 1.55 6.58
CA ARG A 34 8.30 2.77 6.03
C ARG A 34 7.29 2.41 4.95
N VAL A 35 6.01 2.44 5.30
CA VAL A 35 4.91 2.11 4.38
C VAL A 35 4.21 3.37 3.89
N ILE A 36 4.27 3.60 2.58
CA ILE A 36 3.39 4.54 1.90
C ILE A 36 2.22 3.73 1.36
N GLN A 37 1.00 4.07 1.79
CA GLN A 37 -0.22 3.42 1.30
C GLN A 37 -1.17 4.51 0.85
N PRO A 38 -1.31 4.74 -0.48
CA PRO A 38 -2.19 5.78 -0.99
C PRO A 38 -3.62 5.50 -0.55
N GLN A 39 -4.24 6.46 0.14
CA GLN A 39 -5.61 6.32 0.57
C GLN A 39 -6.59 6.53 -0.59
N LYS A 40 -7.74 5.88 -0.51
CA LYS A 40 -8.83 6.03 -1.48
C LYS A 40 -9.27 7.49 -1.48
N LYS A 41 -9.21 8.16 -2.64
CA LYS A 41 -9.49 9.59 -2.74
C LYS A 41 -10.92 9.94 -2.34
N PRO A 42 -11.12 11.13 -1.75
CA PRO A 42 -12.46 11.64 -1.50
C PRO A 42 -13.23 11.79 -2.81
N ARG A 43 -14.34 11.05 -2.93
CA ARG A 43 -15.27 11.16 -4.06
C ARG A 43 -15.83 12.59 -4.12
N GLY A 44 -15.84 13.19 -5.31
CA GLY A 44 -16.43 14.50 -5.55
C GLY A 44 -15.56 15.71 -5.20
N LYS A 45 -14.31 15.53 -4.76
CA LYS A 45 -13.38 16.65 -4.50
C LYS A 45 -12.40 16.85 -5.66
N LYS A 46 -11.88 18.08 -5.78
CA LYS A 46 -10.82 18.41 -6.74
C LYS A 46 -9.54 17.64 -6.36
N LEU A 47 -9.05 16.84 -7.29
CA LEU A 47 -7.84 16.02 -7.11
C LEU A 47 -6.59 16.86 -7.37
N ASN A 48 -5.60 16.75 -6.47
CA ASN A 48 -4.23 17.23 -6.71
C ASN A 48 -3.48 16.30 -7.68
N ASP A 49 -2.24 16.63 -8.05
CA ASP A 49 -1.51 15.89 -9.09
C ASP A 49 -1.17 14.45 -8.67
N LEU A 50 -0.80 14.25 -7.40
CA LEU A 50 -0.58 12.91 -6.84
C LEU A 50 -1.87 12.08 -6.89
N ASP A 51 -3.00 12.72 -6.57
CA ASP A 51 -4.31 12.10 -6.62
C ASP A 51 -4.77 11.79 -8.04
N ARG A 52 -4.39 12.59 -9.03
CA ARG A 52 -4.67 12.25 -10.44
C ARG A 52 -3.81 11.08 -10.89
N TRP A 53 -2.51 11.13 -10.60
CA TRP A 53 -1.56 10.08 -10.95
C TRP A 53 -1.97 8.73 -10.36
N CYS A 54 -2.24 8.66 -9.04
CA CYS A 54 -2.71 7.44 -8.39
C CYS A 54 -4.07 6.93 -8.94
N ASN A 55 -4.88 7.75 -9.60
CA ASN A 55 -6.17 7.33 -10.19
C ASN A 55 -6.00 6.82 -11.61
N ALA A 56 -4.98 7.33 -12.31
CA ALA A 56 -4.58 6.86 -13.63
C ALA A 56 -3.89 5.48 -13.56
N LEU A 57 -3.30 5.13 -12.40
CA LEU A 57 -2.89 3.77 -12.07
C LEU A 57 -4.14 2.88 -11.91
N ARG A 58 -4.84 2.58 -13.01
CA ARG A 58 -5.81 1.48 -13.03
C ARG A 58 -5.06 0.21 -12.66
N ALA A 59 -5.43 -0.41 -11.55
CA ALA A 59 -5.11 -1.81 -11.33
C ALA A 59 -5.69 -2.56 -12.54
N ARG A 60 -4.84 -2.96 -13.49
CA ARG A 60 -5.19 -3.95 -14.50
C ARG A 60 -5.28 -5.28 -13.76
N ILE A 61 -6.44 -5.51 -13.16
CA ILE A 61 -6.86 -6.82 -12.68
C ILE A 61 -7.60 -7.47 -13.84
#